data_AF-E5XSG7-F1
#
_entry.id   AF-E5XSG7-F1
#
_cell.length_a   1.000
_cell.length_b   1.000
_cell.length_c   1.000
_cell.angle_alpha   90.00
_cell.angle_beta   90.00
_cell.angle_gamma   90.00
#
_symmetry.space_group_name_H-M   'P 1'
#
loop_
_entity.id
_entity.type
_entity.pdbx_description
1 polymer ?
#
loop_
_entity_poly.entity_id
_entity_poly.type
_entity_poly.pdbx_seq_one_letter_code
_entity_poly.pdbx_strand_id
1 'polypeptide(L)' 'MCDPWMTSEELAEELKITVREVRQMRARGTGPPGRRLGKEVRYHRAVVEAWRKCAAR' A
#
# COMPACT_ATOMS: atom_id res chain seq x y z
N MET A 1 6.17 -16.66 -12.12
CA MET A 1 5.00 -16.29 -11.31
C MET A 1 5.20 -14.85 -10.87
N CYS A 2 4.32 -13.96 -11.35
CA CYS A 2 4.49 -12.51 -11.33
C CYS A 2 4.62 -12.01 -9.90
N ASP A 3 5.70 -11.29 -9.60
CA ASP A 3 5.91 -10.67 -8.31
C ASP A 3 5.00 -9.42 -8.21
N PRO A 4 3.93 -9.42 -7.39
CA PRO A 4 2.88 -8.42 -7.42
C PRO A 4 3.30 -7.18 -6.60
N TRP A 5 4.39 -6.55 -7.03
CA TRP A 5 4.78 -5.23 -6.53
C TRP A 5 3.96 -4.16 -7.23
N MET A 6 3.14 -3.45 -6.48
CA MET A 6 2.33 -2.33 -6.94
C MET A 6 2.97 -1.02 -6.51
N THR A 7 2.81 0.02 -7.32
CA THR A 7 3.23 1.38 -6.95
C THR A 7 2.24 2.00 -5.96
N SER A 8 2.55 3.20 -5.47
CA SER A 8 1.62 3.96 -4.63
C SER A 8 0.36 4.38 -5.39
N GLU A 9 0.46 4.53 -6.71
CA GLU A 9 -0.64 4.89 -7.60
C GLU A 9 -1.55 3.68 -7.85
N GLU A 10 -0.99 2.54 -8.23
CA GLU A 10 -1.76 1.31 -8.41
C GLU A 10 -2.43 0.86 -7.11
N LEU A 11 -1.74 1.02 -5.98
CA LEU A 11 -2.33 0.78 -4.66
C LEU A 11 -3.56 1.67 -4.42
N ALA A 12 -3.45 2.96 -4.74
CA ALA A 12 -4.52 3.92 -4.58
C ALA A 12 -5.73 3.55 -5.45
N GLU A 13 -5.49 3.12 -6.69
CA GLU A 13 -6.52 2.63 -7.60
C GLU A 13 -7.20 1.35 -7.09
N GLU A 14 -6.43 0.38 -6.58
CA GLU A 14 -6.98 -0.88 -6.06
C GLU A 14 -7.84 -0.66 -4.80
N LEU A 15 -7.39 0.22 -3.91
CA LEU A 15 -8.13 0.59 -2.69
C LEU A 15 -9.23 1.63 -2.96
N LYS A 16 -9.32 2.17 -4.17
CA LYS A 16 -10.20 3.29 -4.55
C LYS A 16 -10.05 4.51 -3.64
N ILE A 17 -8.83 4.78 -3.20
CA ILE A 17 -8.47 5.94 -2.38
C ILE A 17 -7.55 6.86 -3.17
N THR A 18 -7.33 8.08 -2.67
CA THR A 18 -6.38 8.99 -3.31
C THR A 18 -4.94 8.66 -2.91
N VAL A 19 -3.97 8.93 -3.80
CA VAL A 19 -2.52 8.88 -3.45
C VAL A 19 -2.21 9.82 -2.28
N ARG A 20 -3.00 10.89 -2.13
CA ARG A 20 -2.93 11.80 -0.99
C ARG A 20 -3.36 11.11 0.31
N GLU A 21 -4.43 10.32 0.31
CA GLU A 21 -4.81 9.46 1.42
C GLU A 21 -3.69 8.47 1.75
N VAL A 22 -3.10 7.80 0.75
CA VAL A 22 -1.98 6.87 0.98
C VAL A 22 -0.81 7.58 1.67
N ARG A 23 -0.48 8.82 1.28
CA ARG A 23 0.54 9.63 1.94
C ARG A 23 0.14 10.01 3.38
N GLN A 24 -1.12 10.39 3.61
CA GLN A 24 -1.64 10.69 4.95
C GLN A 24 -1.63 9.45 5.85
N MET A 25 -2.04 8.29 5.35
CA MET A 25 -2.00 7.02 6.08
C MET A 25 -0.57 6.63 6.44
N ARG A 26 0.39 6.92 5.56
CA ARG A 26 1.82 6.75 5.87
C ARG A 26 2.26 7.68 6.99
N ALA A 27 1.86 8.95 6.96
CA ALA A 27 2.16 9.91 8.02
C ALA A 27 1.50 9.54 9.36
N ARG A 28 0.30 8.95 9.33
CA ARG A 28 -0.47 8.52 10.50
C ARG A 28 -0.07 7.13 11.03
N GLY A 29 0.74 6.38 10.28
CA GLY A 29 1.13 5.01 10.63
C GLY A 29 0.03 3.97 10.48
N THR A 30 -1.11 4.33 9.88
CA THR A 30 -2.29 3.48 9.70
C THR A 30 -2.38 2.85 8.30
N GLY A 31 -1.39 3.07 7.44
CA GLY A 31 -1.38 2.53 6.06
C GLY A 31 -0.77 1.13 5.92
N PRO A 32 -0.96 0.49 4.75
CA PRO A 32 -0.29 -0.76 4.43
C PRO A 32 1.24 -0.58 4.49
N PRO A 33 2.00 -1.57 5.01
CA PRO A 33 3.45 -1.46 5.08
C PRO A 33 4.07 -1.47 3.68
N GLY A 34 4.47 -0.29 3.22
CA GLY A 34 5.20 -0.12 1.97
C GLY A 34 6.67 -0.41 2.16
N ARG A 35 7.26 -1.21 1.25
CA ARG A 35 8.70 -1.42 1.23
C ARG A 35 9.33 -0.37 0.33
N ARG A 36 10.31 0.36 0.85
CA ARG A 36 11.11 1.26 0.01
C ARG A 36 12.02 0.40 -0.87
N LEU A 37 11.75 0.39 -2.17
CA LEU A 37 12.55 -0.30 -3.18
C LEU A 37 13.31 0.77 -3.97
N GLY A 38 14.53 1.05 -3.53
CA GLY A 38 15.34 2.12 -4.12
C GLY A 38 14.72 3.51 -3.90
N LYS A 39 14.39 4.20 -4.99
CA LYS A 39 13.83 5.56 -5.00
C LYS A 39 12.30 5.60 -4.82
N GLU A 40 11.63 4.48 -5.05
CA GLU A 40 10.17 4.37 -5.00
C GLU A 40 9.71 3.50 -3.85
N VAL A 41 8.48 3.73 -3.38
CA VAL A 41 7.84 2.84 -2.41
C VAL A 41 6.91 1.91 -3.16
N ARG A 42 7.19 0.62 -3.01
CA ARG A 42 6.42 -0.46 -3.60
C ARG A 42 5.64 -1.19 -2.51
N TYR A 43 4.44 -1.59 -2.85
CA TYR A 43 3.55 -2.35 -1.98
C TYR A 43 3.40 -3.74 -2.56
N HIS A 44 3.61 -4.75 -1.72
CA HIS A 44 3.37 -6.12 -2.14
C HIS A 44 1.88 -6.43 -1.94
N ARG A 45 1.19 -6.92 -2.96
CA ARG A 45 -0.26 -7.18 -2.90
C ARG A 45 -0.68 -8.01 -1.70
N ALA A 46 0.05 -9.10 -1.42
CA ALA A 46 -0.25 -9.95 -0.27
C ALA A 46 -0.13 -9.21 1.08
N VAL A 47 0.76 -8.22 1.17
CA VAL A 47 0.92 -7.39 2.38
C VAL A 47 -0.24 -6.40 2.51
N VAL A 48 -0.71 -5.83 1.40
CA VAL A 48 -1.88 -4.96 1.37
C VAL A 48 -3.13 -5.73 1.79
N GLU A 49 -3.31 -6.94 1.27
CA GLU A 49 -4.43 -7.82 1.65
C GLU A 49 -4.36 -8.24 3.12
N ALA A 50 -3.17 -8.60 3.62
CA ALA A 50 -2.97 -8.93 5.03
C ALA A 50 -3.26 -7.73 5.94
N TRP A 51 -2.79 -6.54 5.55
CA TRP A 51 -3.11 -5.29 6.25
C TRP A 51 -4.61 -5.02 6.24
N ARG A 52 -5.29 -5.16 5.10
CA ARG A 52 -6.75 -4.97 5.00
C ARG A 52 -7.51 -5.92 5.92
N LYS A 53 -7.07 -7.17 6.03
CA LYS A 53 -7.64 -8.16 6.97
C LYS A 53 -7.38 -7.78 8.43
N CYS A 54 -6.22 -7.22 8.75
CA CYS A 54 -5.87 -6.81 10.11
C CYS A 54 -6.53 -5.50 10.54
N ALA A 55 -6.70 -4.54 9.62
CA ALA A 55 -7.33 -3.24 9.86
C ALA A 55 -8.86 -3.33 9.96
N ALA A 56 -9.47 -4.39 9.42
CA ALA A 56 -10.91 -4.67 9.53
C ALA A 56 -11.30 -5.32 10.88
N ARG A 57 -10.52 -5.11 11.94
CA ARG A 57 -10.70 -5.73 13.25
C ARG A 57 -11.10 -4.75 14.33
#